data_AF-A0A9X3LVY5-F1
#
_entry.id   AF-A0A9X3LVY5-F1
#
_cell.length_a   1.000
_cell.length_b   1.000
_cell.length_c   1.000
_cell.angle_alpha   90.00
_cell.angle_beta   90.00
_cell.angle_gamma   90.00
#
_symmetry.space_group_name_H-M   'P 1'
#
loop_
_entity.id
_entity.type
_entity.pdbx_description
1 polymer ?
#
loop_
_entity_poly.entity_id
_entity_poly.type
_entity_poly.pdbx_seq_one_letter_code
_entity_poly.pdbx_strand_id
1 'polypeptide(L)'
;MNTSPFNPPQPPRNGMSVDGKMPGGLHTNGLGLPVNGTFTMPSGFARPPELAHQHSFDHPRRITYRAPATTRAVAMWLEHPHLTICGLSALALFGLPFFADSNDTTLRGMTRRKQLATQFTPLILRRPADTTWTVRACGYVIPISPPELAVAETLQLIRHGTYSWQVYPVDGYDPTDIRAIQLIDASLRHLSLPLTPILTAGRGMVNQRWLKKVSGLSSALADSPKETEMRLLILALCRELGLELGVDLVEQHALMGGDKIITVFDLAIPGLRIGIMYDGEHHLTRQQRDRDSRINIECAKQDWAVIRVTAGTLHSLPDTLRQLVLARRGFLQG
;
A
#
# COMPACT_ATOMS: atom_id res chain seq x y z
N MET A 1 -10.15 -3.01 -17.16
CA MET A 1 -9.18 -2.48 -18.15
C MET A 1 -7.86 -3.17 -17.87
N ASN A 2 -7.39 -4.02 -18.80
CA ASN A 2 -6.10 -4.70 -18.68
C ASN A 2 -4.98 -3.67 -18.87
N THR A 3 -4.42 -3.18 -17.77
CA THR A 3 -3.12 -2.52 -17.80
C THR A 3 -2.07 -3.59 -17.99
N SER A 4 -1.35 -3.52 -19.11
CA SER A 4 -0.08 -4.21 -19.28
C SER A 4 0.79 -3.95 -18.04
N PRO A 5 1.52 -4.93 -17.50
CA PRO A 5 2.40 -4.75 -16.33
C PRO A 5 3.50 -3.67 -16.54
N PHE A 6 3.63 -3.16 -17.77
CA PHE A 6 4.69 -2.25 -18.20
C PHE A 6 4.32 -0.76 -18.29
N ASN A 7 3.09 -0.34 -17.97
CA ASN A 7 2.77 1.09 -17.95
C ASN A 7 2.65 1.59 -16.50
N PRO A 8 3.68 2.26 -15.95
CA PRO A 8 3.60 2.81 -14.60
C PRO A 8 2.46 3.82 -14.51
N PRO A 9 1.77 3.91 -13.36
CA PRO A 9 0.74 4.92 -13.16
C PRO A 9 1.34 6.31 -13.35
N GLN A 10 0.55 7.26 -13.85
CA GLN A 10 1.05 8.63 -13.94
C GLN A 10 1.21 9.22 -12.54
N PRO A 11 2.33 9.94 -12.27
CA PRO A 11 2.51 10.58 -10.98
C PRO A 11 1.43 11.65 -10.74
N PRO A 12 1.09 11.94 -9.47
CA PRO A 12 0.14 12.99 -9.13
C PRO A 12 0.55 14.34 -9.73
N ARG A 13 -0.44 15.13 -10.16
CA ARG A 13 -0.21 16.45 -10.76
C ARG A 13 -0.87 17.52 -9.92
N ASN A 14 -0.19 18.65 -9.73
CA ASN A 14 -0.76 19.80 -9.04
C ASN A 14 -2.03 20.28 -9.79
N GLY A 15 -3.11 20.53 -9.05
CA GLY A 15 -4.40 20.92 -9.58
C GLY A 15 -5.17 19.79 -10.26
N MET A 16 -4.84 18.50 -10.05
CA MET A 16 -5.65 17.41 -10.60
C MET A 16 -7.05 17.37 -9.99
N SER A 17 -8.06 16.96 -10.77
CA SER A 17 -9.39 16.65 -10.20
C SER A 17 -9.35 15.30 -9.50
N VAL A 18 -9.98 15.24 -8.33
CA VAL A 18 -10.09 14.04 -7.49
C VAL A 18 -11.55 13.63 -7.29
N ASP A 19 -12.50 14.23 -8.01
CA ASP A 19 -13.92 13.88 -7.94
C ASP A 19 -14.16 12.39 -8.28
N GLY A 20 -13.43 11.86 -9.27
CA GLY A 20 -13.47 10.43 -9.61
C GLY A 20 -12.93 9.48 -8.52
N LYS A 21 -12.30 10.02 -7.47
CA LYS A 21 -11.83 9.26 -6.30
C LYS A 21 -12.85 9.27 -5.15
N MET A 22 -13.96 10.00 -5.28
CA MET A 22 -15.03 10.09 -4.30
C MET A 22 -16.32 9.48 -4.87
N PRO A 23 -16.47 8.15 -4.81
CA PRO A 23 -17.60 7.48 -5.43
C PRO A 23 -18.93 7.94 -4.81
N GLY A 24 -19.85 8.40 -5.66
CA GLY A 24 -21.17 8.91 -5.24
C GLY A 24 -21.20 10.38 -4.77
N GLY A 25 -20.04 11.03 -4.66
CA GLY A 25 -19.94 12.43 -4.24
C GLY A 25 -20.36 12.68 -2.78
N LEU A 26 -20.46 13.97 -2.44
CA LEU A 26 -20.90 14.46 -1.13
C LEU A 26 -22.23 15.21 -1.26
N HIS A 27 -23.10 15.03 -0.27
CA HIS A 27 -24.43 15.64 -0.20
C HIS A 27 -24.62 16.32 1.15
N THR A 28 -25.40 17.39 1.22
CA THR A 28 -25.72 18.11 2.48
C THR A 28 -27.09 17.73 3.05
N ASN A 29 -27.91 17.01 2.28
CA ASN A 29 -29.33 16.78 2.57
C ASN A 29 -29.57 15.33 3.01
N GLY A 30 -29.22 15.01 4.25
CA GLY A 30 -29.82 14.01 5.18
C GLY A 30 -30.00 12.54 4.78
N LEU A 31 -29.98 12.17 3.50
CA LEU A 31 -30.13 10.80 3.02
C LEU A 31 -28.74 10.24 2.70
N GLY A 32 -28.42 9.08 3.27
CA GLY A 32 -27.16 8.38 3.05
C GLY A 32 -26.36 8.12 4.32
N LEU A 33 -25.14 7.61 4.15
CA LEU A 33 -24.20 7.38 5.23
C LEU A 33 -23.58 8.73 5.66
N PRO A 34 -23.60 9.10 6.95
CA PRO A 34 -22.91 10.29 7.44
C PRO A 34 -21.40 10.16 7.27
N VAL A 35 -20.78 11.21 6.71
CA VAL A 35 -19.32 11.35 6.59
C VAL A 35 -18.78 12.25 7.71
N ASN A 36 -19.52 13.30 8.05
CA ASN A 36 -19.34 14.15 9.24
C ASN A 36 -20.67 14.81 9.63
N GLY A 37 -20.64 15.88 10.43
CA GLY A 37 -21.84 16.56 10.89
C GLY A 37 -22.64 17.27 9.80
N THR A 38 -21.99 17.63 8.69
CA THR A 38 -22.59 18.40 7.59
C THR A 38 -22.87 17.57 6.35
N PHE A 39 -22.02 16.60 6.03
CA PHE A 39 -22.03 15.89 4.76
C PHE A 39 -22.38 14.40 4.91
N THR A 40 -23.17 13.90 3.96
CA THR A 40 -23.47 12.49 3.75
C THR A 40 -22.94 12.00 2.39
N MET A 41 -22.85 10.69 2.23
CA MET A 41 -22.56 10.03 0.95
C MET A 41 -23.57 8.91 0.68
N PRO A 42 -23.79 8.49 -0.59
CA PRO A 42 -24.69 7.39 -0.87
C PRO A 42 -24.17 6.08 -0.25
N SER A 43 -25.03 5.39 0.50
CA SER A 43 -24.65 4.19 1.27
C SER A 43 -24.10 3.04 0.43
N GLY A 44 -24.46 2.96 -0.86
CA GLY A 44 -23.95 1.95 -1.79
C GLY A 44 -22.45 2.09 -2.12
N PHE A 45 -21.86 3.26 -1.85
CA PHE A 45 -20.42 3.50 -2.00
C PHE A 45 -19.67 3.47 -0.66
N ALA A 46 -20.36 3.18 0.44
CA ALA A 46 -19.73 3.00 1.74
C ALA A 46 -18.88 1.73 1.76
N ARG A 47 -17.87 1.71 2.63
CA ARG A 47 -17.14 0.50 2.95
C ARG A 47 -18.09 -0.56 3.54
N PRO A 48 -17.93 -1.85 3.17
CA PRO A 48 -18.70 -2.93 3.78
C PRO A 48 -18.61 -2.87 5.32
N PRO A 49 -19.73 -2.99 6.04
CA PRO A 49 -19.75 -2.88 7.51
C PRO A 49 -18.77 -3.82 8.19
N GLU A 50 -18.71 -5.08 7.75
CA GLU A 50 -17.89 -6.14 8.34
C GLU A 50 -16.41 -5.84 8.14
N LEU A 51 -16.02 -5.42 6.94
CA LEU A 51 -14.65 -5.03 6.61
C LEU A 51 -14.22 -3.79 7.42
N ALA A 52 -15.09 -2.78 7.52
CA ALA A 52 -14.81 -1.57 8.30
C ALA A 52 -14.64 -1.88 9.79
N HIS A 53 -15.46 -2.78 10.34
CA HIS A 53 -15.37 -3.26 11.71
C HIS A 53 -14.09 -4.08 11.93
N GLN A 54 -13.75 -5.00 11.03
CA GLN A 54 -12.52 -5.79 11.10
C GLN A 54 -11.28 -4.89 11.13
N HIS A 55 -11.20 -3.91 10.23
CA HIS A 55 -10.07 -2.97 10.20
C HIS A 55 -10.00 -2.05 11.43
N SER A 56 -11.09 -1.92 12.19
CA SER A 56 -11.05 -1.13 13.42
C SER A 56 -10.16 -1.77 14.50
N PHE A 57 -9.97 -3.09 14.48
CA PHE A 57 -9.10 -3.76 15.45
C PHE A 57 -7.62 -3.37 15.28
N ASP A 58 -7.22 -2.99 14.07
CA ASP A 58 -5.86 -2.54 13.78
C ASP A 58 -5.66 -1.04 14.03
N HIS A 59 -6.76 -0.30 14.21
CA HIS A 59 -6.73 1.12 14.52
C HIS A 59 -6.33 1.33 16.00
N PRO A 60 -5.36 2.20 16.32
CA PRO A 60 -4.86 2.38 17.70
C PRO A 60 -5.95 2.76 18.72
N ARG A 61 -7.06 3.32 18.24
CA ARG A 61 -8.21 3.76 19.05
C ARG A 61 -9.52 3.04 18.74
N ARG A 62 -9.47 1.93 17.99
CA ARG A 62 -10.63 1.13 17.56
C ARG A 62 -11.76 1.93 16.89
N ILE A 63 -11.40 2.89 16.05
CA ILE A 63 -12.38 3.71 15.33
C ILE A 63 -12.79 2.96 14.07
N THR A 64 -14.09 2.89 13.83
CA THR A 64 -14.66 2.30 12.62
C THR A 64 -14.94 3.40 11.60
N TYR A 65 -14.36 3.30 10.41
CA TYR A 65 -14.56 4.25 9.31
C TYR A 65 -15.41 3.62 8.21
N ARG A 66 -16.70 3.96 8.15
CA ARG A 66 -17.60 3.47 7.08
C ARG A 66 -17.43 4.24 5.77
N ALA A 67 -17.16 5.54 5.84
CA ALA A 67 -16.91 6.36 4.66
C ALA A 67 -15.46 6.17 4.15
N PRO A 68 -15.24 6.03 2.83
CA PRO A 68 -13.90 5.97 2.24
C PRO A 68 -13.04 7.18 2.62
N ALA A 69 -11.72 6.99 2.71
CA ALA A 69 -10.78 8.01 3.14
C ALA A 69 -10.79 9.25 2.26
N THR A 70 -10.97 9.09 0.94
CA THR A 70 -11.06 10.18 -0.03
C THR A 70 -12.27 11.07 0.25
N THR A 71 -13.44 10.46 0.44
CA THR A 71 -14.70 11.13 0.79
C THR A 71 -14.58 11.85 2.14
N ARG A 72 -13.99 11.20 3.15
CA ARG A 72 -13.74 11.82 4.46
C ARG A 72 -12.80 13.01 4.36
N ALA A 73 -11.71 12.90 3.60
CA ALA A 73 -10.71 13.96 3.46
C ALA A 73 -11.32 15.25 2.92
N VAL A 74 -12.12 15.16 1.86
CA VAL A 74 -12.78 16.34 1.27
C VAL A 74 -13.89 16.87 2.18
N ALA A 75 -14.75 16.01 2.73
CA ALA A 75 -15.84 16.45 3.62
C ALA A 75 -15.32 17.20 4.86
N MET A 76 -14.28 16.67 5.50
CA MET A 76 -13.68 17.31 6.68
C MET A 76 -12.89 18.57 6.32
N TRP A 77 -12.32 18.66 5.12
CA TRP A 77 -11.74 19.92 4.65
C TRP A 77 -12.82 20.98 4.37
N LEU A 78 -13.97 20.62 3.82
CA LEU A 78 -15.08 21.55 3.57
C LEU A 78 -15.61 22.22 4.87
N GLU A 79 -15.55 21.51 6.01
CA GLU A 79 -15.85 22.09 7.32
C GLU A 79 -14.68 22.93 7.91
N HIS A 80 -13.48 22.80 7.33
CA HIS A 80 -12.26 23.44 7.80
C HIS A 80 -11.41 24.02 6.64
N PRO A 81 -11.95 24.94 5.82
CA PRO A 81 -11.31 25.37 4.56
C PRO A 81 -9.98 26.14 4.75
N HIS A 82 -9.63 26.50 5.98
CA HIS A 82 -8.37 27.14 6.35
C HIS A 82 -7.22 26.13 6.61
N LEU A 83 -7.51 24.83 6.60
CA LEU A 83 -6.53 23.76 6.79
C LEU A 83 -6.09 23.18 5.43
N THR A 84 -5.02 22.38 5.45
CA THR A 84 -4.50 21.64 4.29
C THR A 84 -4.69 20.14 4.50
N ILE A 85 -5.13 19.40 3.47
CA ILE A 85 -5.20 17.93 3.52
C ILE A 85 -3.78 17.35 3.48
N CYS A 86 -3.47 16.39 4.36
CA CYS A 86 -2.10 15.88 4.50
C CYS A 86 -2.03 14.38 4.85
N GLY A 87 -0.82 13.81 4.96
CA GLY A 87 -0.62 12.40 5.32
C GLY A 87 -1.36 11.39 4.42
N LEU A 88 -1.92 10.33 5.02
CA LEU A 88 -2.66 9.30 4.27
C LEU A 88 -3.91 9.86 3.57
N SER A 89 -4.51 10.92 4.10
CA SER A 89 -5.67 11.56 3.46
C SER A 89 -5.28 12.18 2.12
N ALA A 90 -4.09 12.80 2.04
CA ALA A 90 -3.57 13.32 0.78
C ALA A 90 -3.21 12.19 -0.19
N LEU A 91 -2.50 11.15 0.30
CA LEU A 91 -2.11 10.00 -0.52
C LEU A 91 -3.31 9.26 -1.11
N ALA A 92 -4.41 9.12 -0.35
CA ALA A 92 -5.65 8.54 -0.85
C ALA A 92 -6.23 9.34 -2.03
N LEU A 93 -6.25 10.68 -1.94
CA LEU A 93 -6.72 11.53 -3.04
C LEU A 93 -5.81 11.47 -4.27
N PHE A 94 -4.50 11.31 -4.06
CA PHE A 94 -3.55 11.04 -5.14
C PHE A 94 -3.73 9.65 -5.78
N GLY A 95 -4.49 8.76 -5.15
CA GLY A 95 -4.86 7.46 -5.68
C GLY A 95 -4.09 6.29 -5.08
N LEU A 96 -3.42 6.46 -3.94
CA LEU A 96 -2.83 5.34 -3.20
C LEU A 96 -3.96 4.39 -2.75
N PRO A 97 -3.95 3.11 -3.15
CA PRO A 97 -5.11 2.24 -2.98
C PRO A 97 -5.23 1.61 -1.59
N PHE A 98 -4.22 1.79 -0.72
CA PHE A 98 -4.09 1.07 0.55
C PHE A 98 -4.08 2.00 1.76
N PHE A 99 -4.29 1.41 2.94
CA PHE A 99 -4.05 1.98 4.28
C PHE A 99 -5.00 3.08 4.77
N ALA A 100 -5.33 4.06 3.92
CA ALA A 100 -6.02 5.28 4.35
C ALA A 100 -7.43 5.02 4.91
N ASP A 101 -8.13 4.04 4.36
CA ASP A 101 -9.52 3.71 4.72
C ASP A 101 -9.68 3.29 6.19
N SER A 102 -8.68 2.66 6.79
CA SER A 102 -8.69 2.23 8.20
C SER A 102 -8.08 3.25 9.15
N ASN A 103 -7.61 4.40 8.66
CA ASN A 103 -6.84 5.37 9.44
C ASN A 103 -7.52 6.75 9.54
N ASP A 104 -7.11 7.51 10.55
CA ASP A 104 -7.61 8.85 10.84
C ASP A 104 -7.48 9.80 9.63
N THR A 105 -8.56 10.53 9.32
CA THR A 105 -8.48 11.65 8.37
C THR A 105 -7.59 12.71 8.97
N THR A 106 -6.64 13.23 8.20
CA THR A 106 -5.60 14.11 8.71
C THR A 106 -5.51 15.38 7.89
N LEU A 107 -5.63 16.49 8.60
CA LEU A 107 -5.43 17.84 8.09
C LEU A 107 -4.28 18.49 8.86
N ARG A 108 -3.67 19.53 8.29
CA ARG A 108 -2.67 20.35 8.98
C ARG A 108 -3.02 21.81 8.96
N GLY A 109 -2.66 22.49 10.06
CA GLY A 109 -2.77 23.92 10.22
C GLY A 109 -2.50 24.34 11.66
N MET A 110 -2.37 25.64 11.86
CA MET A 110 -2.14 26.19 13.19
C MET A 110 -3.45 26.21 13.98
N THR A 111 -3.56 25.33 14.97
CA THR A 111 -4.69 25.28 15.90
C THR A 111 -4.27 25.62 17.33
N ARG A 112 -5.17 26.25 18.09
CA ARG A 112 -4.99 26.58 19.52
C ARG A 112 -5.16 25.36 20.43
N ARG A 113 -5.88 24.32 20.00
CA ARG A 113 -6.17 23.11 20.78
C ARG A 113 -5.79 21.87 19.99
N LYS A 114 -5.22 20.87 20.67
CA LYS A 114 -5.04 19.54 20.08
C LYS A 114 -6.43 18.94 19.84
N GLN A 115 -6.69 18.52 18.60
CA GLN A 115 -7.91 17.81 18.24
C GLN A 115 -7.55 16.37 17.88
N LEU A 116 -8.11 15.42 18.62
CA LEU A 116 -8.05 14.01 18.27
C LEU A 116 -9.08 13.72 17.16
N ALA A 117 -8.73 12.82 16.24
CA ALA A 117 -9.67 12.39 15.22
C ALA A 117 -10.82 11.59 15.83
N THR A 118 -11.98 11.64 15.19
CA THR A 118 -13.08 10.68 15.38
C THR A 118 -13.48 10.14 14.01
N GLN A 119 -14.51 9.28 13.97
CA GLN A 119 -15.11 8.89 12.69
C GLN A 119 -15.63 10.09 11.86
N PHE A 120 -15.89 11.24 12.50
CA PHE A 120 -16.49 12.43 11.89
C PHE A 120 -15.64 13.70 11.97
N THR A 121 -14.47 13.65 12.62
CA THR A 121 -13.60 14.81 12.79
C THR A 121 -12.14 14.46 12.49
N PRO A 122 -11.37 15.36 11.88
CA PRO A 122 -10.01 15.05 11.49
C PRO A 122 -9.04 15.16 12.68
N LEU A 123 -7.94 14.45 12.57
CA LEU A 123 -6.72 14.72 13.31
C LEU A 123 -6.08 15.98 12.70
N ILE A 124 -5.84 16.99 13.53
CA ILE A 124 -5.19 18.23 13.09
C ILE A 124 -3.72 18.22 13.51
N LEU A 125 -2.82 18.09 12.55
CA LEU A 125 -1.39 18.24 12.77
C LEU A 125 -1.05 19.72 12.94
N ARG A 126 -0.42 20.06 14.06
CA ARG A 126 0.04 21.43 14.34
C ARG A 126 1.29 21.74 13.54
N ARG A 127 1.10 22.02 12.26
CA ARG A 127 2.10 22.46 11.30
C ARG A 127 1.50 23.58 10.44
N PRO A 128 2.32 24.47 9.87
CA PRO A 128 1.86 25.43 8.88
C PRO A 128 1.02 24.76 7.77
N ALA A 129 -0.08 25.42 7.39
CA ALA A 129 -0.97 25.00 6.30
C ALA A 129 -0.56 25.61 4.95
N ASP A 130 0.66 26.15 4.86
CA ASP A 130 1.19 26.67 3.62
C ASP A 130 1.51 25.52 2.67
N THR A 131 1.00 25.62 1.46
CA THR A 131 1.29 24.71 0.36
C THR A 131 0.95 25.43 -0.94
N THR A 132 1.73 25.17 -1.97
CA THR A 132 1.43 25.57 -3.35
C THR A 132 0.71 24.46 -4.12
N TRP A 133 0.54 23.29 -3.49
CA TRP A 133 -0.14 22.14 -4.07
C TRP A 133 -1.63 22.16 -3.76
N THR A 134 -2.41 21.86 -4.79
CA THR A 134 -3.87 21.84 -4.75
C THR A 134 -4.44 20.66 -5.51
N VAL A 135 -5.67 20.28 -5.18
CA VAL A 135 -6.53 19.38 -5.99
C VAL A 135 -7.88 20.05 -6.20
N ARG A 136 -8.62 19.61 -7.23
CA ARG A 136 -10.00 20.06 -7.46
C ARG A 136 -10.99 18.99 -7.03
N ALA A 137 -11.93 19.35 -6.17
CA ALA A 137 -12.99 18.45 -5.72
C ALA A 137 -14.25 19.24 -5.36
N CYS A 138 -15.43 18.75 -5.72
CA CYS A 138 -16.73 19.38 -5.44
C CYS A 138 -16.80 20.87 -5.88
N GLY A 139 -16.08 21.24 -6.94
CA GLY A 139 -16.00 22.63 -7.43
C GLY A 139 -15.03 23.53 -6.67
N TYR A 140 -14.33 23.02 -5.65
CA TYR A 140 -13.35 23.78 -4.87
C TYR A 140 -11.92 23.47 -5.29
N VAL A 141 -11.03 24.46 -5.11
CA VAL A 141 -9.58 24.28 -5.14
C VAL A 141 -9.12 24.05 -3.70
N ILE A 142 -8.66 22.84 -3.41
CA ILE A 142 -8.37 22.37 -2.06
C ILE A 142 -6.85 22.30 -1.85
N PRO A 143 -6.27 23.01 -0.87
CA PRO A 143 -4.87 22.89 -0.53
C PRO A 143 -4.55 21.50 0.04
N ILE A 144 -3.48 20.91 -0.47
CA ILE A 144 -3.03 19.55 -0.13
C ILE A 144 -1.51 19.52 0.02
N SER A 145 -0.98 18.66 0.88
CA SER A 145 0.46 18.39 0.95
C SER A 145 0.95 17.88 -0.41
N PRO A 146 2.11 18.34 -0.91
CA PRO A 146 2.78 17.71 -2.06
C PRO A 146 2.98 16.21 -1.82
N PRO A 147 2.97 15.36 -2.85
CA PRO A 147 2.96 13.90 -2.70
C PRO A 147 4.07 13.36 -1.81
N GLU A 148 5.31 13.80 -2.02
CA GLU A 148 6.49 13.36 -1.27
C GLU A 148 6.42 13.78 0.21
N LEU A 149 5.87 14.97 0.47
CA LEU A 149 5.66 15.47 1.83
C LEU A 149 4.55 14.67 2.52
N ALA A 150 3.49 14.32 1.81
CA ALA A 150 2.43 13.46 2.34
C ALA A 150 2.95 12.07 2.74
N VAL A 151 3.90 11.50 1.99
CA VAL A 151 4.61 10.28 2.38
C VAL A 151 5.42 10.50 3.66
N ALA A 152 6.22 11.58 3.73
CA ALA A 152 7.02 11.89 4.92
C ALA A 152 6.18 12.12 6.19
N GLU A 153 5.07 12.85 6.07
CA GLU A 153 4.09 13.06 7.14
C GLU A 153 3.51 11.72 7.62
N THR A 154 3.16 10.85 6.67
CA THR A 154 2.63 9.51 6.98
C THR A 154 3.66 8.64 7.69
N LEU A 155 4.92 8.65 7.25
CA LEU A 155 6.01 7.92 7.91
C LEU A 155 6.21 8.38 9.36
N GLN A 156 6.09 9.67 9.63
CA GLN A 156 6.14 10.20 11.00
C GLN A 156 4.96 9.70 11.84
N LEU A 157 3.75 9.67 11.27
CA LEU A 157 2.54 9.20 11.98
C LEU A 157 2.55 7.70 12.23
N ILE A 158 3.09 6.88 11.32
CA ILE A 158 3.35 5.46 11.54
C ILE A 158 4.33 5.29 12.70
N ARG A 159 5.45 6.03 12.69
CA ARG A 159 6.47 5.95 13.75
C ARG A 159 5.93 6.35 15.13
N HIS A 160 4.98 7.27 15.19
CA HIS A 160 4.33 7.67 16.44
C HIS A 160 3.19 6.74 16.86
N GLY A 161 2.89 5.68 16.10
CA GLY A 161 1.77 4.78 16.36
C GLY A 161 0.41 5.44 16.17
N THR A 162 0.34 6.57 15.46
CA THR A 162 -0.94 7.24 15.12
C THR A 162 -1.65 6.51 13.98
N TYR A 163 -0.87 6.03 13.00
CA TYR A 163 -1.38 5.17 11.96
C TYR A 163 -0.93 3.73 12.16
N SER A 164 -1.85 2.81 11.89
CA SER A 164 -1.60 1.38 12.00
C SER A 164 -2.56 0.60 11.09
N TRP A 165 -2.11 -0.56 10.67
CA TRP A 165 -2.88 -1.58 9.97
C TRP A 165 -2.24 -2.95 10.26
N GLN A 166 -2.96 -4.03 9.99
CA GLN A 166 -2.43 -5.38 10.17
C GLN A 166 -1.23 -5.61 9.24
N VAL A 167 -0.15 -6.15 9.81
CA VAL A 167 0.99 -6.67 9.05
C VAL A 167 1.29 -8.09 9.49
N TYR A 168 1.72 -8.93 8.55
CA TYR A 168 2.21 -10.27 8.90
C TYR A 168 3.54 -10.15 9.68
N PRO A 169 3.71 -10.83 10.82
CA PRO A 169 4.96 -10.83 11.57
C PRO A 169 6.10 -11.44 10.74
N VAL A 170 7.23 -10.74 10.64
CA VAL A 170 8.44 -11.24 9.98
C VAL A 170 9.60 -11.14 10.94
N ASP A 171 10.27 -12.27 11.18
CA ASP A 171 11.39 -12.32 12.12
C ASP A 171 12.50 -11.33 11.75
N GLY A 172 12.95 -10.58 12.75
CA GLY A 172 13.96 -9.52 12.58
C GLY A 172 13.41 -8.18 12.07
N TYR A 173 12.10 -8.04 11.85
CA TYR A 173 11.46 -6.79 11.46
C TYR A 173 10.41 -6.32 12.47
N ASP A 174 10.52 -5.07 12.89
CA ASP A 174 9.48 -4.44 13.72
C ASP A 174 8.23 -4.17 12.87
N PRO A 175 7.01 -4.39 13.39
CA PRO A 175 5.77 -4.09 12.66
C PRO A 175 5.70 -2.64 12.12
N THR A 176 6.29 -1.68 12.84
CA THR A 176 6.39 -0.28 12.41
C THR A 176 7.27 -0.11 11.17
N ASP A 177 8.36 -0.88 11.10
CA ASP A 177 9.25 -0.89 9.94
C ASP A 177 8.53 -1.51 8.73
N ILE A 178 7.80 -2.62 8.91
CA ILE A 178 7.04 -3.27 7.83
C ILE A 178 6.02 -2.30 7.23
N ARG A 179 5.24 -1.59 8.07
CA ARG A 179 4.27 -0.59 7.59
C ARG A 179 4.93 0.55 6.82
N ALA A 180 6.08 1.02 7.31
CA ALA A 180 6.84 2.07 6.63
C ALA A 180 7.36 1.61 5.26
N ILE A 181 7.86 0.36 5.17
CA ILE A 181 8.32 -0.23 3.90
C ILE A 181 7.13 -0.40 2.95
N GLN A 182 6.00 -0.94 3.40
CA GLN A 182 4.77 -1.06 2.60
C GLN A 182 4.28 0.30 2.06
N LEU A 183 4.35 1.35 2.87
CA LEU A 183 3.99 2.70 2.43
C LEU A 183 4.94 3.20 1.34
N ILE A 184 6.25 3.03 1.52
CA ILE A 184 7.24 3.46 0.52
C ILE A 184 7.03 2.66 -0.76
N ASP A 185 7.00 1.32 -0.70
CA ASP A 185 6.76 0.44 -1.85
C ASP A 185 5.52 0.87 -2.63
N ALA A 186 4.39 1.05 -1.93
CA ALA A 186 3.15 1.45 -2.57
C ALA A 186 3.21 2.87 -3.17
N SER A 187 3.96 3.80 -2.55
CA SER A 187 4.14 5.15 -3.08
C SER A 187 5.01 5.15 -4.35
N LEU A 188 6.06 4.34 -4.38
CA LEU A 188 6.89 4.16 -5.57
C LEU A 188 6.09 3.47 -6.69
N ARG A 189 5.34 2.41 -6.35
CA ARG A 189 4.60 1.60 -7.32
C ARG A 189 3.36 2.30 -7.88
N HIS A 190 2.48 2.77 -7.00
CA HIS A 190 1.12 3.22 -7.37
C HIS A 190 1.01 4.70 -7.65
N LEU A 191 1.95 5.50 -7.14
CA LEU A 191 2.01 6.94 -7.38
C LEU A 191 3.23 7.35 -8.21
N SER A 192 4.09 6.40 -8.60
CA SER A 192 5.33 6.66 -9.36
C SER A 192 6.18 7.79 -8.76
N LEU A 193 6.20 7.86 -7.43
CA LEU A 193 7.01 8.85 -6.73
C LEU A 193 8.46 8.40 -6.72
N PRO A 194 9.43 9.29 -6.98
CA PRO A 194 10.83 8.98 -6.84
C PRO A 194 11.25 8.93 -5.35
N LEU A 195 12.10 7.97 -4.99
CA LEU A 195 12.55 7.77 -3.60
C LEU A 195 13.33 8.98 -3.05
N THR A 196 14.23 9.55 -3.84
CA THR A 196 15.10 10.66 -3.39
C THR A 196 14.33 11.91 -2.95
N PRO A 197 13.31 12.37 -3.70
CA PRO A 197 12.40 13.42 -3.23
C PRO A 197 11.63 13.10 -1.94
N ILE A 198 11.17 11.86 -1.74
CA ILE A 198 10.56 11.43 -0.46
C ILE A 198 11.56 11.59 0.69
N LEU A 199 12.80 11.11 0.51
CA LEU A 199 13.86 11.23 1.53
C LEU A 199 14.17 12.70 1.86
N THR A 200 14.15 13.56 0.83
CA THR A 200 14.38 15.00 0.97
C THR A 200 13.25 15.68 1.74
N ALA A 201 12.00 15.37 1.42
CA ALA A 201 10.83 15.89 2.13
C ALA A 201 10.78 15.44 3.60
N GLY A 202 11.34 14.26 3.91
CA GLY A 202 11.46 13.76 5.27
C GLY A 202 12.54 14.42 6.13
N ARG A 203 13.44 15.25 5.57
CA ARG A 203 14.53 15.89 6.32
C ARG A 203 13.96 16.83 7.39
N GLY A 204 14.47 16.72 8.62
CA GLY A 204 14.00 17.51 9.77
C GLY A 204 12.61 17.13 10.30
N MET A 205 11.89 16.24 9.61
CA MET A 205 10.58 15.72 10.02
C MET A 205 10.68 14.31 10.59
N VAL A 206 11.35 13.41 9.86
CA VAL A 206 11.47 11.98 10.18
C VAL A 206 12.89 11.68 10.64
N ASN A 207 13.04 10.73 11.57
CA ASN A 207 14.35 10.25 12.00
C ASN A 207 15.12 9.69 10.79
N GLN A 208 16.25 10.32 10.45
CA GLN A 208 16.98 10.01 9.21
C GLN A 208 17.63 8.63 9.19
N ARG A 209 18.10 8.13 10.34
CA ARG A 209 18.67 6.78 10.44
C ARG A 209 17.61 5.73 10.18
N TRP A 210 16.43 5.90 10.79
CA TRP A 210 15.29 5.03 10.56
C TRP A 210 14.79 5.12 9.11
N LEU A 211 14.66 6.34 8.57
CA LEU A 211 14.24 6.55 7.18
C LEU A 211 15.19 5.87 6.18
N LYS A 212 16.51 5.95 6.41
CA LYS A 212 17.52 5.24 5.60
C LYS A 212 17.37 3.72 5.73
N LYS A 213 17.09 3.20 6.94
CA LYS A 213 16.85 1.76 7.16
C LYS A 213 15.65 1.27 6.34
N VAL A 214 14.49 1.90 6.48
CA VAL A 214 13.26 1.42 5.81
C VAL A 214 13.33 1.63 4.30
N SER A 215 13.89 2.74 3.83
CA SER A 215 14.07 2.99 2.38
C SER A 215 15.05 2.01 1.72
N GLY A 216 16.11 1.61 2.42
CA GLY A 216 17.04 0.58 1.93
C GLY A 216 16.43 -0.83 1.82
N LEU A 217 15.26 -1.04 2.43
CA LEU A 217 14.48 -2.28 2.36
C LEU A 217 13.27 -2.16 1.42
N SER A 218 13.06 -1.01 0.81
CA SER A 218 11.89 -0.72 -0.03
C SER A 218 12.17 -1.03 -1.50
N SER A 219 11.12 -1.35 -2.25
CA SER A 219 11.12 -1.70 -3.67
C SER A 219 9.91 -1.11 -4.37
N ALA A 220 10.07 -0.69 -5.62
CA ALA A 220 8.97 -0.17 -6.44
C ALA A 220 8.14 -1.26 -7.14
N LEU A 221 8.41 -2.54 -6.84
CA LEU A 221 7.93 -3.68 -7.62
C LEU A 221 6.78 -4.47 -6.96
N ALA A 222 6.48 -4.22 -5.69
CA ALA A 222 5.35 -4.85 -5.00
C ALA A 222 4.03 -4.18 -5.42
N ASP A 223 3.12 -4.96 -6.00
CA ASP A 223 1.79 -4.50 -6.39
C ASP A 223 0.84 -4.40 -5.18
N SER A 224 1.11 -5.14 -4.11
CA SER A 224 0.29 -5.14 -2.89
C SER A 224 1.13 -5.12 -1.59
N PRO A 225 0.56 -4.67 -0.45
CA PRO A 225 1.25 -4.73 0.83
C PRO A 225 1.65 -6.16 1.24
N LYS A 226 0.90 -7.16 0.77
CA LYS A 226 1.16 -8.58 1.05
C LYS A 226 2.33 -9.13 0.26
N GLU A 227 2.58 -8.64 -0.95
CA GLU A 227 3.83 -8.92 -1.66
C GLU A 227 5.04 -8.32 -0.96
N THR A 228 4.93 -7.11 -0.39
CA THR A 228 5.99 -6.55 0.47
C THR A 228 6.27 -7.46 1.67
N GLU A 229 5.25 -7.96 2.36
CA GLU A 229 5.42 -8.89 3.49
C GLU A 229 6.08 -10.20 3.05
N MET A 230 5.61 -10.78 1.94
CA MET A 230 6.17 -11.98 1.32
C MET A 230 7.65 -11.79 0.97
N ARG A 231 8.00 -10.64 0.39
CA ARG A 231 9.38 -10.27 0.06
C ARG A 231 10.25 -10.18 1.30
N LEU A 232 9.82 -9.50 2.35
CA LEU A 232 10.58 -9.39 3.60
C LEU A 232 10.77 -10.76 4.28
N LEU A 233 9.76 -11.61 4.24
CA LEU A 233 9.81 -12.97 4.78
C LEU A 233 10.83 -13.84 4.04
N ILE A 234 10.82 -13.81 2.71
CA ILE A 234 11.79 -14.54 1.89
C ILE A 234 13.19 -13.94 2.05
N LEU A 235 13.32 -12.62 2.16
CA LEU A 235 14.61 -11.97 2.42
C LEU A 235 15.23 -12.37 3.76
N ALA A 236 14.41 -12.58 4.79
CA ALA A 236 14.89 -13.15 6.06
C ALA A 236 15.45 -14.56 5.83
N LEU A 237 14.70 -15.44 5.17
CA LEU A 237 15.12 -16.81 4.88
C LEU A 237 16.35 -16.89 3.96
N CYS A 238 16.41 -16.07 2.91
CA CYS A 238 17.53 -16.04 1.98
C CYS A 238 18.84 -15.73 2.70
N ARG A 239 18.83 -14.79 3.66
CA ARG A 239 20.02 -14.49 4.48
C ARG A 239 20.48 -15.69 5.30
N GLU A 240 19.56 -16.47 5.87
CA GLU A 240 19.91 -17.72 6.58
C GLU A 240 20.53 -18.77 5.66
N LEU A 241 20.06 -18.84 4.40
CA LEU A 241 20.50 -19.80 3.40
C LEU A 241 21.72 -19.34 2.58
N GLY A 242 22.26 -18.16 2.87
CA GLY A 242 23.36 -17.55 2.11
C GLY A 242 22.99 -17.25 0.65
N LEU A 243 21.77 -16.73 0.42
CA LEU A 243 21.28 -16.23 -0.86
C LEU A 243 21.19 -14.70 -0.82
N GLU A 244 21.54 -14.04 -1.92
CA GLU A 244 21.59 -12.57 -2.01
C GLU A 244 20.45 -12.00 -2.90
N LEU A 245 19.83 -10.90 -2.44
CA LEU A 245 18.82 -10.17 -3.23
C LEU A 245 19.48 -9.49 -4.44
N GLY A 246 18.83 -9.59 -5.60
CA GLY A 246 19.32 -9.06 -6.87
C GLY A 246 20.31 -9.97 -7.59
N VAL A 247 20.83 -10.99 -6.91
CA VAL A 247 21.70 -12.02 -7.48
C VAL A 247 20.94 -13.34 -7.58
N ASP A 248 20.53 -13.88 -6.43
CA ASP A 248 19.79 -15.13 -6.35
C ASP A 248 18.29 -14.87 -6.38
N LEU A 249 17.81 -13.94 -5.55
CA LEU A 249 16.40 -13.58 -5.44
C LEU A 249 16.10 -12.36 -6.31
N VAL A 250 15.12 -12.45 -7.20
CA VAL A 250 14.68 -11.35 -8.05
C VAL A 250 13.19 -11.10 -7.89
N GLU A 251 12.80 -9.84 -7.93
CA GLU A 251 11.39 -9.41 -7.95
C GLU A 251 10.86 -9.32 -9.38
N GLN A 252 9.58 -9.59 -9.59
CA GLN A 252 8.88 -9.42 -10.87
C GLN A 252 9.58 -10.14 -12.04
N HIS A 253 9.89 -11.42 -11.86
CA HIS A 253 10.61 -12.22 -12.85
C HIS A 253 9.68 -12.78 -13.92
N ALA A 254 9.84 -12.30 -15.16
CA ALA A 254 9.09 -12.81 -16.31
C ALA A 254 9.62 -14.17 -16.79
N LEU A 255 8.77 -15.18 -16.76
CA LEU A 255 9.02 -16.47 -17.41
C LEU A 255 8.60 -16.41 -18.88
N MET A 256 9.54 -16.69 -19.78
CA MET A 256 9.34 -16.65 -21.23
C MET A 256 9.07 -18.04 -21.82
N GLY A 257 8.12 -18.13 -22.74
CA GLY A 257 7.87 -19.29 -23.60
C GLY A 257 8.06 -18.87 -25.06
N GLY A 258 9.30 -18.99 -25.56
CA GLY A 258 9.70 -18.29 -26.77
C GLY A 258 9.57 -16.78 -26.59
N ASP A 259 8.90 -16.10 -27.53
CA ASP A 259 8.73 -14.64 -27.50
C ASP A 259 7.56 -14.15 -26.62
N LYS A 260 6.88 -15.05 -25.92
CA LYS A 260 5.70 -14.72 -25.11
C LYS A 260 5.99 -14.85 -23.62
N ILE A 261 5.57 -13.85 -22.84
CA ILE A 261 5.54 -13.96 -21.38
C ILE A 261 4.47 -14.97 -21.00
N ILE A 262 4.87 -16.06 -20.35
CA ILE A 262 3.96 -17.07 -19.78
C ILE A 262 3.31 -16.51 -18.52
N THR A 263 4.15 -16.05 -17.60
CA THR A 263 3.76 -15.45 -16.33
C THR A 263 4.87 -14.54 -15.82
N VAL A 264 4.55 -13.69 -14.85
CA VAL A 264 5.54 -12.95 -14.07
C VAL A 264 5.40 -13.45 -12.63
N PHE A 265 6.50 -13.92 -12.05
CA PHE A 265 6.55 -14.27 -10.64
C PHE A 265 6.82 -13.02 -9.81
N ASP A 266 6.09 -12.83 -8.72
CA ASP A 266 6.33 -11.71 -7.81
C ASP A 266 7.76 -11.77 -7.26
N LEU A 267 8.22 -12.98 -6.95
CA LEU A 267 9.59 -13.29 -6.56
C LEU A 267 10.06 -14.57 -7.25
N ALA A 268 11.34 -14.65 -7.59
CA ALA A 268 11.94 -15.85 -8.15
C ALA A 268 13.38 -16.06 -7.67
N ILE A 269 13.81 -17.32 -7.64
CA ILE A 269 15.21 -17.73 -7.54
C ILE A 269 15.59 -18.42 -8.86
N PRO A 270 16.02 -17.67 -9.89
CA PRO A 270 16.15 -18.19 -11.26
C PRO A 270 17.18 -19.31 -11.36
N GLY A 271 18.30 -19.21 -10.64
CA GLY A 271 19.33 -20.25 -10.60
C GLY A 271 18.84 -21.60 -10.08
N LEU A 272 17.75 -21.61 -9.31
CA LEU A 272 17.10 -22.83 -8.80
C LEU A 272 15.76 -23.13 -9.50
N ARG A 273 15.34 -22.30 -10.47
CA ARG A 273 14.03 -22.33 -11.13
C ARG A 273 12.87 -22.40 -10.15
N ILE A 274 12.91 -21.53 -9.14
CA ILE A 274 11.83 -21.40 -8.15
C ILE A 274 11.10 -20.09 -8.41
N GLY A 275 9.79 -20.14 -8.64
CA GLY A 275 8.92 -18.97 -8.77
C GLY A 275 7.93 -18.90 -7.61
N ILE A 276 7.62 -17.70 -7.14
CA ILE A 276 6.74 -17.47 -5.99
C ILE A 276 5.72 -16.40 -6.38
N MET A 277 4.45 -16.67 -6.08
CA MET A 277 3.33 -15.79 -6.42
C MET A 277 2.40 -15.61 -5.24
N TYR A 278 1.95 -14.39 -5.02
CA TYR A 278 0.91 -14.02 -4.08
C TYR A 278 -0.44 -13.94 -4.81
N ASP A 279 -1.33 -14.87 -4.47
CA ASP A 279 -2.71 -14.86 -4.93
C ASP A 279 -3.57 -14.08 -3.92
N GLY A 280 -3.94 -12.85 -4.29
CA GLY A 280 -4.91 -12.05 -3.54
C GLY A 280 -6.30 -12.69 -3.50
N GLU A 281 -7.11 -12.31 -2.51
CA GLU A 281 -8.51 -12.76 -2.43
C GLU A 281 -9.31 -12.22 -3.62
N HIS A 282 -9.48 -13.05 -4.64
CA HIS A 282 -10.33 -12.77 -5.80
C HIS A 282 -11.29 -13.93 -6.04
N HIS A 283 -12.55 -13.59 -6.32
CA HIS A 283 -13.58 -14.57 -6.66
C HIS A 283 -13.15 -15.38 -7.90
N LEU A 284 -12.80 -16.65 -7.68
CA LEU A 284 -12.31 -17.58 -8.69
C LEU A 284 -13.32 -17.74 -9.83
N THR A 285 -13.10 -17.02 -10.93
CA THR A 285 -13.84 -17.25 -12.17
C THR A 285 -13.29 -18.48 -12.89
N ARG A 286 -14.13 -19.18 -13.66
CA ARG A 286 -13.73 -20.37 -14.44
C ARG A 286 -12.56 -20.07 -15.39
N GLN A 287 -12.55 -18.89 -16.01
CA GLN A 287 -11.48 -18.45 -16.91
C GLN A 287 -10.12 -18.31 -16.22
N GLN A 288 -10.10 -17.94 -14.94
CA GLN A 288 -8.87 -17.81 -14.17
C GLN A 288 -8.26 -19.19 -13.89
N ARG A 289 -9.09 -20.19 -13.57
CA ARG A 289 -8.65 -21.58 -13.36
C ARG A 289 -7.99 -22.19 -14.60
N ASP A 290 -8.56 -21.97 -15.78
CA ASP A 290 -8.00 -22.49 -17.04
C ASP A 290 -6.67 -21.80 -17.37
N ARG A 291 -6.56 -20.49 -17.09
CA ARG A 291 -5.32 -19.73 -17.25
C ARG A 291 -4.23 -20.22 -16.29
N ASP A 292 -4.56 -20.39 -15.01
CA ASP A 292 -3.62 -20.85 -13.98
C ASP A 292 -3.14 -22.28 -14.27
N SER A 293 -4.03 -23.15 -14.72
CA SER A 293 -3.69 -24.52 -15.13
C SER A 293 -2.69 -24.52 -16.29
N ARG A 294 -2.90 -23.65 -17.29
CA ARG A 294 -1.95 -23.47 -18.40
C ARG A 294 -0.59 -22.93 -17.93
N ILE A 295 -0.57 -21.93 -17.05
CA ILE A 295 0.67 -21.39 -16.49
C ILE A 295 1.44 -22.50 -15.78
N ASN A 296 0.77 -23.29 -14.93
CA ASN A 296 1.42 -24.38 -14.19
C ASN A 296 2.03 -25.44 -15.13
N ILE A 297 1.35 -25.81 -16.22
CA ILE A 297 1.88 -26.74 -17.21
C ILE A 297 3.13 -26.17 -17.88
N GLU A 298 3.10 -24.90 -18.30
CA GLU A 298 4.24 -24.27 -18.98
C GLU A 298 5.44 -24.05 -18.04
N CYS A 299 5.19 -23.70 -16.76
CA CYS A 299 6.23 -23.66 -15.74
C CYS A 299 6.87 -25.04 -15.54
N ALA A 300 6.06 -26.09 -15.40
CA ALA A 300 6.55 -27.45 -15.20
C ALA A 300 7.36 -27.97 -16.39
N LYS A 301 6.95 -27.66 -17.63
CA LYS A 301 7.72 -27.99 -18.85
C LYS A 301 9.11 -27.36 -18.88
N GLN A 302 9.30 -26.24 -18.17
CA GLN A 302 10.57 -25.55 -18.04
C GLN A 302 11.28 -25.84 -16.70
N ASP A 303 10.85 -26.88 -15.99
CA ASP A 303 11.33 -27.30 -14.67
C ASP A 303 11.19 -26.26 -13.55
N TRP A 304 10.30 -25.28 -13.72
CA TRP A 304 10.02 -24.30 -12.68
C TRP A 304 9.11 -24.89 -11.59
N ALA A 305 9.59 -24.84 -10.35
CA ALA A 305 8.77 -25.10 -9.18
C ALA A 305 8.08 -23.79 -8.76
N VAL A 306 6.75 -23.77 -8.74
CA VAL A 306 5.95 -22.58 -8.43
C VAL A 306 5.29 -22.73 -7.06
N ILE A 307 5.56 -21.79 -6.16
CA ILE A 307 4.92 -21.68 -4.85
C ILE A 307 3.86 -20.57 -4.94
N ARG A 308 2.59 -20.91 -4.72
CA ARG A 308 1.50 -19.94 -4.63
C ARG A 308 1.07 -19.77 -3.18
N VAL A 309 1.00 -18.52 -2.73
CA VAL A 309 0.62 -18.17 -1.37
C VAL A 309 -0.54 -17.21 -1.35
N THR A 310 -1.41 -17.37 -0.35
CA THR A 310 -2.52 -16.45 -0.05
C THR A 310 -2.28 -15.84 1.33
N ALA A 311 -3.12 -14.91 1.77
CA ALA A 311 -3.06 -14.41 3.15
C ALA A 311 -3.10 -15.55 4.20
N GLY A 312 -3.90 -16.59 3.97
CA GLY A 312 -4.05 -17.72 4.90
C GLY A 312 -2.86 -18.69 4.90
N THR A 313 -2.09 -18.77 3.82
CA THR A 313 -0.97 -19.71 3.68
C THR A 313 0.41 -19.05 3.73
N LEU A 314 0.47 -17.72 3.92
CA LEU A 314 1.75 -17.00 4.00
C LEU A 314 2.67 -17.54 5.09
N HIS A 315 2.11 -18.08 6.17
CA HIS A 315 2.85 -18.66 7.28
C HIS A 315 3.65 -19.92 6.95
N SER A 316 3.23 -20.71 5.95
CA SER A 316 3.92 -21.94 5.55
C SER A 316 5.00 -21.71 4.49
N LEU A 317 5.12 -20.48 3.99
CA LEU A 317 6.05 -20.13 2.91
C LEU A 317 7.52 -20.38 3.27
N PRO A 318 8.04 -19.98 4.45
CA PRO A 318 9.45 -20.14 4.77
C PRO A 318 9.89 -21.60 4.74
N ASP A 319 9.11 -22.50 5.36
CA ASP A 319 9.46 -23.92 5.43
C ASP A 319 9.38 -24.58 4.06
N THR A 320 8.35 -24.26 3.28
CA THR A 320 8.18 -24.77 1.91
C THR A 320 9.35 -24.35 1.02
N LEU A 321 9.71 -23.05 1.07
CA LEU A 321 10.81 -22.53 0.27
C LEU A 321 12.16 -23.12 0.71
N ARG A 322 12.40 -23.25 2.02
CA ARG A 322 13.64 -23.85 2.56
C ARG A 322 13.84 -25.27 2.05
N GLN A 323 12.82 -26.11 2.14
CA GLN A 323 12.88 -27.49 1.66
C GLN A 323 13.20 -27.54 0.17
N LEU A 324 12.55 -26.69 -0.63
CA LEU A 324 12.75 -26.65 -2.07
C LEU A 324 14.14 -26.17 -2.47
N VAL A 325 14.66 -25.13 -1.81
CA VAL A 325 16.03 -24.64 -2.03
C VAL A 325 17.06 -25.71 -1.72
N LEU A 326 16.93 -26.40 -0.58
CA LEU A 326 17.85 -27.47 -0.18
C LEU A 326 17.82 -28.65 -1.16
N ALA A 327 16.62 -29.07 -1.57
CA ALA A 327 16.46 -30.13 -2.56
C ALA A 327 17.16 -29.75 -3.89
N ARG A 328 16.91 -28.56 -4.43
CA ARG A 328 17.51 -28.10 -5.68
C ARG A 328 19.03 -27.94 -5.60
N ARG A 329 19.57 -27.44 -4.48
CA ARG A 329 21.03 -27.38 -4.26
C ARG A 329 21.66 -28.76 -4.22
N GLY A 330 21.01 -29.73 -3.58
CA GLY A 330 21.47 -31.13 -3.54
C GLY A 330 21.54 -31.77 -4.93
N PHE A 331 20.56 -31.49 -5.79
CA PHE A 331 20.58 -31.97 -7.19
C PHE A 331 21.67 -31.32 -8.06
N LEU A 332 22.13 -30.11 -7.75
CA LEU A 332 23.17 -29.43 -8.52
C LEU A 332 24.61 -29.84 -8.12
N GLN A 333 24.77 -30.50 -6.97
CA GLN A 333 26.06 -30.93 -6.45
C GLN A 333 26.38 -32.41 -6.70
N GLY A 334 25.41 -33.20 -7.19
CA GLY A 334 25.58 -34.61 -7.55
C GLY A 334 25.58 -34.80 -9.07
#